data_AF-A0A841IP45-F1
#
_entry.id   AF-A0A841IP45-F1
#
_cell.length_a   1.000
_cell.length_b   1.000
_cell.length_c   1.000
_cell.angle_alpha   90.00
_cell.angle_beta   90.00
_cell.angle_gamma   90.00
#
_symmetry.space_group_name_H-M   'P 1'
#
loop_
_entity.id
_entity.type
_entity.pdbx_description
1 polymer ?
#
loop_
_entity_poly.entity_id
_entity_poly.type
_entity_poly.pdbx_seq_one_letter_code
_entity_poly.pdbx_strand_id
1 'polypeptide(L)'
;MRDEPTDAAPPPEATLLRCRRLALKMSPEQLERLLRENGARLSGKRIREIEHGRTKTGARTSARAETLVALAQALGIGADELQDSGRPDAAMLLHRRQSSESPLAPRRDGDRTAAPGADILQILTQGVEEIRRTSLSPQQKQRLERFYLRSLRRSVQAAHEQLRETLELVTDDEP
;
A
#
# COMPACT_ATOMS: atom_id res chain seq x y z
N MET A 1 -47.04 -10.86 2.85
CA MET A 1 -45.63 -10.69 2.46
C MET A 1 -45.12 -9.39 3.05
N ARG A 2 -44.39 -9.47 4.17
CA ARG A 2 -43.50 -8.39 4.63
C ARG A 2 -42.17 -9.08 4.87
N ASP A 3 -41.27 -8.99 3.90
CA ASP A 3 -39.90 -9.42 4.09
C ASP A 3 -39.25 -8.45 5.07
N GLU A 4 -39.04 -8.90 6.30
CA GLU A 4 -38.19 -8.20 7.26
C GLU A 4 -36.77 -8.14 6.68
N PRO A 5 -36.16 -6.95 6.52
CA PRO A 5 -34.77 -6.91 6.10
C PRO A 5 -33.93 -7.40 7.28
N THR A 6 -33.51 -8.65 7.14
CA THR A 6 -32.65 -9.43 8.03
C THR A 6 -31.51 -8.59 8.56
N ASP A 7 -31.25 -8.76 9.86
CA ASP A 7 -30.12 -8.27 10.64
C ASP A 7 -28.80 -8.85 10.11
N ALA A 8 -28.47 -8.53 8.86
CA ALA A 8 -27.30 -9.04 8.19
C ALA A 8 -26.09 -8.33 8.76
N ALA A 9 -25.17 -9.14 9.27
CA ALA A 9 -23.85 -8.75 9.73
C ALA A 9 -23.15 -7.82 8.72
N PRO A 10 -22.26 -6.93 9.19
CA PRO A 10 -21.44 -6.12 8.29
C PRO A 10 -20.68 -7.03 7.31
N PRO A 11 -20.46 -6.57 6.07
CA PRO A 11 -19.78 -7.40 5.08
C PRO A 11 -18.34 -7.67 5.54
N PRO A 12 -17.72 -8.79 5.13
CA PRO A 12 -16.45 -9.25 5.70
C PRO A 12 -15.33 -8.22 5.59
N GLU A 13 -15.25 -7.48 4.48
CA GLU A 13 -14.26 -6.42 4.29
C GLU A 13 -14.44 -5.26 5.28
N ALA A 14 -15.68 -4.94 5.65
CA ALA A 14 -15.96 -3.90 6.64
C ALA A 14 -15.48 -4.31 8.03
N THR A 15 -15.67 -5.58 8.37
CA THR A 15 -15.19 -6.16 9.62
C THR A 15 -13.67 -6.18 9.66
N LEU A 16 -13.01 -6.59 8.57
CA LEU A 16 -11.54 -6.58 8.43
C LEU A 16 -10.96 -5.19 8.69
N LEU A 17 -11.50 -4.17 7.99
CA LEU A 17 -11.07 -2.77 8.16
C LEU A 17 -11.22 -2.29 9.61
N ARG A 18 -12.37 -2.58 10.22
CA ARG A 18 -12.66 -2.18 11.60
C ARG A 18 -11.70 -2.86 12.59
N CYS A 19 -11.52 -4.18 12.47
CA CYS A 19 -10.62 -4.94 13.33
C CYS A 19 -9.18 -4.42 13.24
N ARG A 20 -8.69 -4.17 12.02
CA ARG A 20 -7.33 -3.66 11.81
C ARG A 20 -7.16 -2.25 12.38
N ARG A 21 -8.12 -1.35 12.16
CA ARG A 21 -8.09 0.01 12.74
C ARG A 21 -8.08 -0.02 14.27
N LEU A 22 -8.90 -0.87 14.88
CA LEU A 22 -8.95 -1.03 16.33
C LEU A 22 -7.65 -1.63 16.88
N ALA A 23 -7.04 -2.59 16.19
CA ALA A 23 -5.73 -3.14 16.56
C ALA A 23 -4.63 -2.06 16.57
N LEU A 24 -4.71 -1.10 15.64
CA LEU A 24 -3.82 0.07 15.59
C LEU A 24 -4.20 1.18 16.58
N LYS A 25 -5.22 0.97 17.43
CA LYS A 25 -5.76 1.96 18.39
C LYS A 25 -6.07 3.32 17.75
N MET A 26 -6.51 3.30 16.49
CA MET A 26 -6.73 4.49 15.69
C MET A 26 -8.22 4.85 15.66
N SER A 27 -8.58 6.13 15.80
CA SER A 27 -9.95 6.61 15.58
C SER A 27 -10.26 6.81 14.09
N PRO A 28 -11.54 6.80 13.67
CA PRO A 28 -11.91 7.12 12.29
C PRO A 28 -11.40 8.50 11.82
N GLU A 29 -11.28 9.47 12.72
CA GLU A 29 -10.79 10.83 12.44
C GLU A 29 -9.26 10.86 12.30
N GLN A 30 -8.54 10.00 13.01
CA GLN A 30 -7.10 9.79 12.79
C GLN A 30 -6.86 9.15 11.43
N LEU A 31 -7.67 8.14 11.06
CA LEU A 31 -7.59 7.49 9.75
C LEU A 31 -7.91 8.46 8.61
N GLU A 32 -8.94 9.31 8.77
CA GLU A 32 -9.25 10.38 7.82
C GLU A 32 -8.03 11.30 7.59
N ARG A 33 -7.34 11.72 8.66
CA ARG A 33 -6.15 12.58 8.54
C ARG A 33 -5.04 11.91 7.74
N LEU A 34 -4.75 10.65 8.05
CA LEU A 34 -3.74 9.86 7.35
C LEU A 34 -4.09 9.68 5.86
N LEU A 35 -5.35 9.39 5.55
CA LEU A 35 -5.82 9.29 4.16
C LEU A 35 -5.68 10.61 3.40
N ARG A 36 -5.99 11.74 4.06
CA ARG A 36 -5.89 13.07 3.47
C ARG A 36 -4.43 13.43 3.15
N GLU A 37 -3.49 13.07 4.00
CA GLU A 37 -2.05 13.26 3.75
C GLU A 37 -1.58 12.47 2.52
N ASN A 38 -2.18 11.30 2.28
CA ASN A 38 -1.93 10.45 1.11
C ASN A 38 -2.83 10.79 -0.11
N GLY A 39 -3.50 11.95 -0.10
CA GLY A 39 -4.30 12.44 -1.22
C GLY A 39 -5.71 11.85 -1.36
N ALA A 40 -6.11 10.93 -0.49
CA ALA A 40 -7.45 10.36 -0.46
C ALA A 40 -8.41 11.24 0.37
N ARG A 41 -9.53 11.65 -0.21
CA ARG A 41 -10.55 12.48 0.47
C ARG A 41 -11.70 11.61 0.96
N LEU A 42 -11.57 11.08 2.17
CA LEU A 42 -12.60 10.28 2.84
C LEU A 42 -12.86 10.82 4.23
N SER A 43 -14.12 11.14 4.55
CA SER A 43 -14.47 11.66 5.88
C SER A 43 -14.59 10.55 6.92
N GLY A 44 -14.31 10.87 8.19
CA GLY A 44 -14.47 9.97 9.33
C GLY A 44 -15.89 9.41 9.44
N LYS A 45 -16.91 10.20 9.09
CA LYS A 45 -18.29 9.72 8.98
C LYS A 45 -18.41 8.61 7.94
N ARG A 46 -17.86 8.80 6.74
CA ARG A 46 -17.94 7.79 5.68
C ARG A 46 -17.15 6.53 6.03
N ILE A 47 -16.00 6.67 6.69
CA ILE A 47 -15.22 5.55 7.23
C ILE A 47 -16.08 4.71 8.18
N ARG A 48 -16.76 5.36 9.12
CA ARG A 48 -17.67 4.65 10.05
C ARG A 48 -18.78 3.91 9.29
N GLU A 49 -19.42 4.55 8.32
CA GLU A 49 -20.48 3.90 7.52
C GLU A 49 -19.95 2.66 6.77
N ILE A 50 -18.74 2.74 6.23
CA ILE A 50 -18.07 1.60 5.57
C ILE A 50 -17.81 0.48 6.58
N GLU A 51 -17.23 0.78 7.75
CA GLU A 51 -16.94 -0.20 8.80
C GLU A 51 -18.18 -0.88 9.39
N HIS A 52 -19.33 -0.20 9.35
CA HIS A 52 -20.61 -0.78 9.79
C HIS A 52 -21.36 -1.46 8.64
N GLY A 53 -20.89 -1.33 7.39
CA GLY A 53 -21.61 -1.81 6.21
C GLY A 53 -22.96 -1.13 5.95
N ARG A 54 -23.25 -0.02 6.64
CA ARG A 54 -24.53 0.70 6.56
C ARG A 54 -24.34 2.21 6.62
N THR A 55 -25.16 2.94 5.88
CA THR A 55 -25.25 4.41 5.97
C THR A 55 -25.92 4.83 7.29
N LYS A 56 -25.85 6.12 7.63
CA LYS A 56 -26.63 6.67 8.76
C LYS A 56 -28.14 6.39 8.66
N THR A 57 -28.68 6.26 7.44
CA THR A 57 -30.11 5.97 7.21
C THR A 57 -30.44 4.48 7.29
N GLY A 58 -29.47 3.62 7.62
CA GLY A 58 -29.65 2.17 7.74
C GLY A 58 -29.58 1.40 6.42
N ALA A 59 -29.38 2.10 5.29
CA ALA A 59 -29.21 1.45 4.00
C ALA A 59 -27.86 0.71 3.94
N ARG A 60 -27.83 -0.48 3.34
CA ARG A 60 -26.58 -1.22 3.13
C ARG A 60 -25.62 -0.39 2.27
N THR A 61 -24.36 -0.37 2.64
CA THR A 61 -23.32 0.31 1.88
C THR A 61 -22.06 -0.54 1.84
N SER A 62 -21.42 -0.55 0.69
CA SER A 62 -20.07 -1.08 0.54
C SER A 62 -19.21 -0.02 -0.13
N ALA A 63 -17.92 -0.03 0.18
CA ALA A 63 -16.96 0.86 -0.42
C ALA A 63 -16.62 0.40 -1.84
N ARG A 64 -16.36 1.39 -2.71
CA ARG A 64 -15.78 1.12 -4.04
C ARG A 64 -14.36 0.57 -3.87
N ALA A 65 -13.91 -0.21 -4.85
CA ALA A 65 -12.60 -0.85 -4.83
C ALA A 65 -11.46 0.14 -4.54
N GLU A 66 -11.44 1.30 -5.20
CA GLU A 66 -10.41 2.34 -4.96
C GLU A 66 -10.40 2.87 -3.52
N THR A 67 -11.58 3.01 -2.91
CA THR A 67 -11.72 3.45 -1.52
C THR A 67 -11.21 2.38 -0.56
N LEU A 68 -11.50 1.11 -0.84
CA LEU A 68 -10.96 -0.01 -0.06
C LEU A 68 -9.44 -0.09 -0.17
N VAL A 69 -8.89 0.09 -1.36
CA VAL A 69 -7.43 0.11 -1.57
C VAL A 69 -6.78 1.21 -0.75
N ALA A 70 -7.32 2.43 -0.75
CA ALA A 70 -6.78 3.52 0.06
C ALA A 70 -6.83 3.21 1.57
N LEU A 71 -7.94 2.64 2.05
CA LEU A 71 -8.10 2.22 3.43
C LEU A 71 -7.17 1.07 3.81
N ALA A 72 -7.01 0.09 2.91
CA ALA A 72 -6.14 -1.06 3.11
C ALA A 72 -4.66 -0.64 3.19
N GLN A 73 -4.21 0.24 2.30
CA GLN A 73 -2.86 0.82 2.35
C GLN A 73 -2.63 1.56 3.67
N ALA A 74 -3.60 2.37 4.10
CA ALA A 74 -3.52 3.11 5.36
C ALA A 74 -3.47 2.22 6.61
N LEU A 75 -4.10 1.04 6.55
CA LEU A 75 -4.20 0.09 7.67
C LEU A 75 -3.20 -1.07 7.57
N GLY A 76 -2.34 -1.09 6.56
CA GLY A 76 -1.39 -2.18 6.32
C GLY A 76 -2.09 -3.52 6.11
N ILE A 77 -3.15 -3.53 5.30
CA ILE A 77 -3.90 -4.72 4.88
C ILE A 77 -3.39 -5.13 3.49
N GLY A 78 -3.05 -6.41 3.34
CA GLY A 78 -2.54 -6.99 2.10
C GLY A 78 -3.61 -7.23 1.04
N ALA A 79 -3.16 -7.51 -0.20
CA ALA A 79 -4.06 -7.89 -1.29
C ALA A 79 -4.74 -9.25 -1.01
N ASP A 80 -4.01 -10.19 -0.41
CA ASP A 80 -4.54 -11.52 -0.05
C ASP A 80 -5.68 -11.41 0.97
N GLU A 81 -5.51 -10.59 2.02
CA GLU A 81 -6.55 -10.35 3.03
C GLU A 81 -7.81 -9.71 2.41
N LEU A 82 -7.66 -8.83 1.42
CA LEU A 82 -8.79 -8.26 0.68
C LEU A 82 -9.48 -9.32 -0.19
N GLN A 83 -8.71 -10.20 -0.83
CA GLN A 83 -9.24 -11.29 -1.63
C GLN A 83 -10.04 -12.27 -0.77
N ASP A 84 -9.51 -12.66 0.39
CA ASP A 84 -10.16 -13.56 1.35
C ASP A 84 -11.42 -12.94 1.96
N SER A 85 -11.47 -11.60 2.07
CA SER A 85 -12.68 -10.87 2.49
C SER A 85 -13.77 -10.78 1.40
N GLY A 86 -13.56 -11.40 0.24
CA GLY A 86 -14.51 -11.40 -0.89
C GLY A 86 -14.40 -10.18 -1.79
N ARG A 87 -13.28 -9.45 -1.76
CA ARG A 87 -13.02 -8.25 -2.58
C ARG A 87 -11.85 -8.43 -3.54
N PRO A 88 -11.94 -9.38 -4.50
CA PRO A 88 -10.89 -9.60 -5.50
C PRO A 88 -10.68 -8.39 -6.42
N ASP A 89 -11.72 -7.57 -6.61
CA ASP A 89 -11.66 -6.29 -7.32
C ASP A 89 -10.67 -5.32 -6.66
N ALA A 90 -10.74 -5.18 -5.34
CA ALA A 90 -9.85 -4.33 -4.57
C ALA A 90 -8.45 -4.95 -4.44
N ALA A 91 -8.35 -6.27 -4.25
CA ALA A 91 -7.07 -6.99 -4.19
C ALA A 91 -6.25 -6.80 -5.47
N MET A 92 -6.87 -6.98 -6.64
CA MET A 92 -6.22 -6.77 -7.94
C MET A 92 -5.73 -5.32 -8.11
N LEU A 93 -6.52 -4.33 -7.69
CA LEU A 93 -6.12 -2.93 -7.76
C LEU A 93 -4.96 -2.62 -6.80
N LEU A 94 -4.97 -3.18 -5.60
CA LEU A 94 -3.89 -3.02 -4.63
C LEU A 94 -2.59 -3.65 -5.16
N HIS A 95 -2.68 -4.87 -5.69
CA HIS A 95 -1.55 -5.55 -6.31
C HIS A 95 -0.99 -4.75 -7.49
N ARG A 96 -1.84 -4.22 -8.38
CA ARG A 96 -1.39 -3.37 -9.48
C ARG A 96 -0.68 -2.12 -8.97
N ARG A 97 -1.19 -1.46 -7.94
CA ARG A 97 -0.56 -0.26 -7.35
C ARG A 97 0.81 -0.57 -6.75
N GLN A 98 0.91 -1.65 -5.98
CA GLN A 98 2.16 -2.11 -5.39
C GLN A 98 3.19 -2.49 -6.46
N SER A 99 2.76 -3.16 -7.53
CA SER A 99 3.61 -3.53 -8.67
C SER A 99 4.01 -2.33 -9.53
N SER A 100 3.21 -1.26 -9.57
CA SER A 100 3.55 -0.01 -10.26
C SER A 100 4.35 0.99 -9.41
N GLU A 101 4.28 0.90 -8.09
CA GLU A 101 5.14 1.64 -7.14
C GLU A 101 6.48 0.95 -6.88
N SER A 102 6.62 -0.31 -7.32
CA SER A 102 7.90 -0.98 -7.44
C SER A 102 8.54 -0.62 -8.80
N PRO A 103 9.73 0.03 -8.86
CA PRO A 103 10.46 0.20 -10.12
C PRO A 103 10.94 -1.13 -10.71
N LEU A 104 10.69 -2.24 -10.03
CA LEU A 104 11.14 -3.58 -10.37
C LEU A 104 9.92 -4.46 -10.69
N ALA A 105 9.23 -4.15 -11.80
CA ALA A 105 8.54 -5.21 -12.52
C ALA A 105 9.60 -5.93 -13.38
N PRO A 106 9.77 -7.26 -13.28
CA PRO A 106 10.70 -7.97 -14.13
C PRO A 106 10.21 -7.82 -15.57
N ARG A 107 10.98 -7.08 -16.38
CA ARG A 107 10.87 -7.18 -17.83
C ARG A 107 11.19 -8.64 -18.17
N ARG A 108 10.16 -9.39 -18.58
CA ARG A 108 10.35 -10.71 -19.17
C ARG A 108 11.25 -10.56 -20.41
N ASP A 109 12.32 -11.34 -20.34
CA ASP A 109 13.14 -11.90 -21.41
C ASP A 109 13.87 -10.94 -22.35
N GLY A 110 15.18 -10.89 -22.14
CA GLY A 110 16.14 -10.24 -23.01
C GLY A 110 17.52 -10.23 -22.36
N ASP A 111 18.06 -11.42 -22.14
CA ASP A 111 19.50 -11.74 -22.18
C ASP A 111 20.47 -10.67 -21.65
N ARG A 112 21.02 -10.89 -20.44
CA ARG A 112 22.42 -10.55 -20.09
C ARG A 112 22.76 -10.98 -18.67
N THR A 113 23.64 -11.96 -18.59
CA THR A 113 24.62 -12.11 -17.50
C THR A 113 25.39 -10.80 -17.30
N ALA A 114 24.94 -9.98 -16.35
CA ALA A 114 25.71 -8.85 -15.83
C ALA A 114 25.83 -8.99 -14.31
N ALA A 115 27.02 -8.68 -13.79
CA ALA A 115 27.35 -8.90 -12.38
C ALA A 115 26.43 -8.08 -11.45
N PRO A 116 26.05 -8.59 -10.26
CA PRO A 116 24.91 -8.09 -9.45
C PRO A 116 25.01 -6.67 -8.85
N GLY A 117 25.97 -5.84 -9.27
CA GLY A 117 26.16 -4.48 -8.74
C GLY A 117 26.17 -3.38 -9.80
N ALA A 118 26.40 -3.70 -11.08
CA ALA A 118 26.46 -2.71 -12.15
C ALA A 118 25.06 -2.15 -12.48
N ASP A 119 24.04 -3.02 -12.44
CA ASP A 119 22.67 -2.67 -12.78
C ASP A 119 22.05 -1.69 -11.79
N ILE A 120 22.38 -1.80 -10.49
CA ILE A 120 21.81 -0.93 -9.46
C ILE A 120 22.33 0.49 -9.65
N LEU A 121 23.64 0.71 -9.77
CA LEU A 121 24.20 2.05 -9.98
C LEU A 121 23.69 2.70 -11.28
N GLN A 122 23.47 1.89 -12.32
CA GLN A 122 22.90 2.36 -13.58
C GLN A 122 21.43 2.76 -13.43
N ILE A 123 20.63 1.99 -12.70
CA ILE A 123 19.23 2.33 -12.37
C ILE A 123 19.17 3.62 -11.54
N LEU A 124 20.08 3.82 -10.59
CA LEU A 124 20.11 5.00 -9.73
C LEU A 124 20.49 6.27 -10.49
N THR A 125 21.53 6.19 -11.31
CA THR A 125 21.95 7.32 -12.16
C THR A 125 20.89 7.66 -13.20
N GLN A 126 20.22 6.66 -13.78
CA GLN A 126 19.12 6.87 -14.71
C GLN A 126 17.92 7.55 -14.04
N GLY A 127 17.54 7.13 -12.82
CA GLY A 127 16.43 7.75 -12.08
C GLY A 127 16.68 9.23 -11.78
N VAL A 128 17.90 9.61 -11.39
CA VAL A 128 18.25 11.02 -11.14
C VAL A 128 18.25 11.84 -12.44
N GLU A 129 18.75 11.28 -13.53
CA GLU A 129 18.73 11.95 -14.84
C GLU A 129 17.32 12.13 -15.41
N GLU A 130 16.43 11.16 -15.21
CA GLU A 130 15.01 11.27 -15.59
C GLU A 130 14.32 12.41 -14.82
N ILE A 131 14.58 12.55 -13.51
CA ILE A 131 14.07 13.67 -12.71
C ILE A 131 14.59 15.00 -13.27
N ARG A 132 15.86 15.08 -13.66
CA ARG A 132 16.45 16.30 -14.24
C ARG A 132 15.85 16.67 -15.59
N ARG A 133 15.45 15.68 -16.40
CA ARG A 133 14.85 15.88 -17.74
C ARG A 133 13.38 16.26 -17.72
N THR A 134 12.67 16.10 -16.59
CA THR A 134 11.26 16.53 -16.50
C THR A 134 11.09 18.04 -16.67
N SER A 135 9.93 18.48 -17.14
CA SER A 135 9.54 19.90 -17.28
C SER A 135 9.12 20.56 -15.95
N LEU A 136 9.52 19.98 -14.82
CA LEU A 136 9.20 20.47 -13.48
C LEU A 136 9.98 21.75 -13.13
N SER A 137 9.40 22.56 -12.24
CA SER A 137 10.09 23.73 -11.70
C SER A 137 11.34 23.31 -10.89
N PRO A 138 12.37 24.17 -10.79
CA PRO A 138 13.59 23.84 -10.04
C PRO A 138 13.32 23.38 -8.59
N GLN A 139 12.31 23.97 -7.94
CA GLN A 139 11.92 23.60 -6.57
C GLN A 139 11.24 22.23 -6.50
N GLN A 140 10.44 21.87 -7.51
CA GLN A 140 9.80 20.56 -7.58
C GLN A 140 10.83 19.46 -7.85
N LYS A 141 11.81 19.72 -8.73
CA LYS A 141 12.92 18.81 -8.98
C LYS A 141 13.73 18.53 -7.72
N GLN A 142 14.11 19.57 -6.97
CA GLN A 142 14.84 19.39 -5.70
C GLN A 142 14.05 18.59 -4.66
N ARG A 143 12.73 18.79 -4.57
CA ARG A 143 11.88 18.01 -3.65
C ARG A 143 11.84 16.54 -4.04
N LEU A 144 11.71 16.27 -5.34
CA LEU A 144 11.62 14.92 -5.87
C LEU A 144 12.96 14.18 -5.75
N GLU A 145 14.08 14.87 -6.02
CA GLU A 145 15.43 14.35 -5.81
C GLU A 145 15.71 14.01 -4.35
N ARG A 146 15.34 14.89 -3.40
CA ARG A 146 15.47 14.60 -1.96
C ARG A 146 14.61 13.42 -1.52
N PHE A 147 13.39 13.32 -2.05
CA PHE A 147 12.50 12.21 -1.75
C PHE A 147 13.09 10.89 -2.28
N TYR A 148 13.56 10.88 -3.53
CA TYR A 148 14.20 9.73 -4.17
C TYR A 148 15.43 9.26 -3.40
N LEU A 149 16.36 10.16 -3.06
CA LEU A 149 17.56 9.81 -2.29
C LEU A 149 17.23 9.28 -0.89
N ARG A 150 16.20 9.82 -0.23
CA ARG A 150 15.77 9.35 1.09
C ARG A 150 15.13 7.96 1.01
N SER A 151 14.31 7.72 -0.01
CA SER A 151 13.69 6.41 -0.25
C SER A 151 14.76 5.36 -0.53
N LEU A 152 15.73 5.70 -1.38
CA LEU A 152 16.84 4.83 -1.71
C LEU A 152 17.65 4.43 -0.48
N ARG A 153 18.01 5.41 0.36
CA ARG A 153 18.74 5.14 1.61
C ARG A 153 18.00 4.15 2.49
N ARG A 154 16.67 4.29 2.65
CA ARG A 154 15.87 3.34 3.45
C ARG A 154 15.86 1.95 2.84
N SER A 155 15.73 1.84 1.51
CA SER A 155 15.75 0.55 0.83
C SER A 155 17.09 -0.17 0.98
N VAL A 156 18.21 0.55 0.86
CA VAL A 156 19.55 -0.02 1.09
C VAL A 156 19.72 -0.48 2.54
N GLN A 157 19.24 0.30 3.52
CA GLN A 157 19.28 -0.09 4.92
C GLN A 157 18.48 -1.36 5.19
N ALA A 158 17.24 -1.44 4.66
CA ALA A 158 16.40 -2.62 4.82
C ALA A 158 17.02 -3.87 4.17
N ALA A 159 17.59 -3.74 2.96
CA ALA A 159 18.28 -4.84 2.29
C ALA A 159 19.52 -5.31 3.08
N HIS A 160 20.25 -4.37 3.68
CA HIS A 160 21.41 -4.68 4.53
C HIS A 160 20.99 -5.39 5.83
N GLU A 161 19.91 -4.96 6.47
CA GLU A 161 19.33 -5.63 7.65
C GLU A 161 18.89 -7.07 7.31
N GLN A 162 18.18 -7.25 6.20
CA GLN A 162 17.78 -8.58 5.74
C GLN A 162 18.97 -9.50 5.44
N LEU A 163 20.02 -8.99 4.78
CA LEU A 163 21.24 -9.76 4.54
C LEU A 163 21.94 -10.14 5.84
N ARG A 164 21.97 -9.23 6.81
CA ARG A 164 22.55 -9.49 8.13
C ARG A 164 21.78 -10.58 8.87
N GLU A 165 20.45 -10.47 8.95
CA GLU A 165 19.60 -11.49 9.57
C GLU A 165 19.77 -12.85 8.88
N THR A 166 19.84 -12.85 7.54
CA THR A 166 20.06 -14.09 6.77
C THR A 166 21.44 -14.70 7.09
N LEU A 167 22.48 -13.89 7.20
CA LEU A 167 23.81 -14.37 7.57
C LEU A 167 23.84 -14.88 9.02
N GLU A 168 23.21 -14.18 9.96
CA GLU A 168 23.09 -14.64 11.36
C GLU A 168 22.38 -16.01 11.44
N LEU A 169 21.27 -16.19 10.72
CA LEU A 169 20.55 -17.47 10.65
C LEU A 169 21.39 -18.60 10.00
N VAL A 170 22.21 -18.29 9.01
CA VAL A 170 23.09 -19.28 8.37
C VAL A 170 24.30 -19.62 9.25
N THR A 171 24.71 -18.72 10.14
CA THR A 171 25.88 -18.91 11.02
C THR A 171 25.51 -19.61 12.34
N ASP A 172 24.27 -19.47 12.81
CA ASP A 172 23.75 -20.17 14.02
C ASP A 172 23.39 -21.65 13.77
N ASP A 173 23.45 -22.11 12.52
CA ASP A 173 23.12 -23.49 12.10
C ASP A 173 24.37 -24.38 11.85
N GLU A 174 25.56 -23.94 12.28
CA GLU A 174 26.75 -24.81 12.35
C GLU A 174 26.81 -25.55 13.72
N PRO A 175 26.84 -26.91 13.74
CA PRO A 175 26.88 -27.73 14.96
C PRO A 175 28.23 -27.72 15.69
#